data_AF-A0A4R5HF14-F1
#
_entry.id   AF-A0A4R5HF14-F1
#
_cell.length_a   1.000
_cell.length_b   1.000
_cell.length_c   1.000
_cell.angle_alpha   90.00
_cell.angle_beta   90.00
_cell.angle_gamma   90.00
#
_symmetry.space_group_name_H-M   'P 1'
#
loop_
_entity.id
_entity.type
_entity.pdbx_description
1 polymer ?
#
loop_
_entity_poly.entity_id
_entity_poly.type
_entity_poly.pdbx_seq_one_letter_code
_entity_poly.pdbx_strand_id
1 'polypeptide(L)'
;MAFGQGLIFGIEVTWIWLALLLFLLFRIEKPAKYYYEQGLKALDKNSPKEAISLFQSALTKQSDFPEVRIALSELYVELGDIHSAEGLLSQTIEQRFELEKSVLLLAKVYFYQNKIDDLERHVRLWENNMDLSKPIREKLSLYNTLIRVNRRALPSPEKVSPPDIFDLGDHH
;
A
#
# COMPACT_ATOMS: atom_id res chain seq x y z
N MET A 1 10.45 -64.08 -43.92
CA MET A 1 10.74 -62.65 -43.71
C MET A 1 9.64 -62.09 -42.82
N ALA A 2 9.89 -61.94 -41.52
CA ALA A 2 8.92 -61.42 -40.57
C ALA A 2 9.68 -60.46 -39.63
N PHE A 3 9.66 -59.17 -39.97
CA PHE A 3 10.11 -58.09 -39.10
C PHE A 3 9.20 -56.89 -39.35
N GLY A 4 8.61 -56.35 -38.28
CA GLY A 4 8.03 -55.02 -38.31
C GLY A 4 6.61 -54.87 -37.76
N GLN A 5 6.33 -55.30 -36.53
CA GLN A 5 5.11 -54.86 -35.81
C GLN A 5 5.35 -54.49 -34.33
N GLY A 6 6.59 -54.29 -33.89
CA GLY A 6 6.91 -54.03 -32.48
C GLY A 6 6.99 -52.56 -32.04
N LEU A 7 6.91 -51.59 -32.96
CA LEU A 7 7.31 -50.19 -32.68
C LEU A 7 6.16 -49.19 -32.56
N ILE A 8 4.92 -49.55 -32.91
CA ILE A 8 3.80 -48.60 -32.96
C ILE A 8 3.08 -48.47 -31.60
N PHE A 9 3.17 -49.49 -30.73
CA PHE A 9 2.51 -49.48 -29.41
C PHE A 9 3.18 -48.59 -28.35
N GLY A 10 4.44 -48.18 -28.54
CA GLY A 10 5.19 -47.40 -27.54
C GLY A 10 4.86 -45.91 -27.50
N ILE A 11 4.40 -45.34 -28.62
CA ILE A 11 4.19 -43.90 -28.77
C ILE A 11 2.89 -43.46 -28.09
N GLU A 12 1.83 -44.26 -28.10
CA GLU A 12 0.56 -43.87 -27.46
C GLU A 12 0.66 -43.82 -25.93
N VAL A 13 1.45 -44.72 -25.35
CA VAL A 13 1.65 -44.79 -23.89
C VAL A 13 2.47 -43.60 -23.39
N THR A 14 3.40 -43.07 -24.20
CA THR A 14 4.20 -41.90 -23.81
C THR A 14 3.37 -40.62 -23.77
N TRP A 15 2.35 -40.47 -24.63
CA TRP A 15 1.40 -39.35 -24.55
C TRP A 15 0.54 -39.41 -23.29
N ILE A 16 0.18 -40.61 -22.81
CA ILE A 16 -0.56 -40.77 -21.55
C ILE A 16 0.31 -40.35 -20.36
N TRP A 17 1.57 -40.80 -20.30
CA TRP A 17 2.50 -40.37 -19.25
C TRP A 17 2.86 -38.89 -19.34
N LEU A 18 2.98 -38.34 -20.56
CA LEU A 18 3.19 -36.92 -20.78
C LEU A 18 1.98 -36.10 -20.35
N ALA A 19 0.76 -36.54 -20.67
CA ALA A 19 -0.47 -35.88 -20.23
C ALA A 19 -0.64 -35.98 -18.70
N LEU A 20 -0.28 -37.11 -18.10
CA LEU A 20 -0.33 -37.32 -16.66
C LEU A 20 0.73 -36.49 -15.93
N LEU A 21 1.94 -36.37 -16.50
CA LEU A 21 3.01 -35.47 -16.04
C LEU A 21 2.58 -34.00 -16.17
N LEU A 22 2.01 -33.60 -17.31
CA LEU A 22 1.50 -32.26 -17.53
C LEU A 22 0.35 -31.94 -16.58
N PHE A 23 -0.53 -32.90 -16.29
CA PHE A 23 -1.59 -32.75 -15.29
C PHE A 23 -1.04 -32.62 -13.86
N LEU A 24 0.03 -33.35 -13.53
CA LEU A 24 0.73 -33.24 -12.26
C LEU A 24 1.47 -31.90 -12.10
N LEU A 25 2.01 -31.36 -13.21
CA LEU A 25 2.66 -30.06 -13.25
C LEU A 25 1.65 -28.90 -13.30
N PHE A 26 0.46 -29.12 -13.87
CA PHE A 26 -0.64 -28.18 -13.88
C PHE A 26 -1.41 -28.21 -12.56
N ARG A 27 -0.71 -27.88 -11.46
CA ARG A 27 -1.38 -27.55 -10.22
C ARG A 27 -2.16 -26.26 -10.46
N ILE A 28 -3.49 -26.32 -10.47
CA ILE A 28 -4.35 -25.14 -10.63
C ILE A 28 -4.18 -24.27 -9.39
N GLU A 29 -3.18 -23.40 -9.40
CA GLU A 29 -3.01 -22.40 -8.35
C GLU A 29 -4.14 -21.39 -8.44
N LYS A 30 -4.69 -21.02 -7.27
CA LYS A 30 -5.77 -20.04 -7.22
C LYS A 30 -5.22 -18.66 -7.65
N PRO A 31 -5.95 -17.90 -8.49
CA PRO A 31 -5.50 -16.59 -8.94
C PRO A 31 -5.50 -15.57 -7.79
N ALA A 32 -4.76 -14.47 -7.94
CA ALA A 32 -4.69 -13.40 -6.92
C ALA A 32 -6.08 -12.89 -6.50
N LYS A 33 -6.97 -12.70 -7.49
CA LYS A 33 -8.36 -12.26 -7.26
C LYS A 33 -9.15 -13.17 -6.32
N TYR A 34 -8.88 -14.48 -6.34
CA TYR A 34 -9.54 -15.41 -5.40
C TYR A 34 -9.20 -15.07 -3.95
N TYR A 35 -7.92 -14.81 -3.65
CA TYR A 35 -7.50 -14.44 -2.30
C TYR A 35 -8.00 -13.07 -1.90
N TYR A 36 -8.06 -12.11 -2.83
CA TYR A 36 -8.67 -10.80 -2.59
C TYR A 36 -10.14 -10.91 -2.15
N GLU A 37 -10.96 -11.65 -2.90
CA GLU A 37 -12.38 -11.84 -2.57
C GLU A 37 -12.59 -12.55 -1.23
N GLN A 38 -11.71 -13.51 -0.89
CA GLN A 38 -11.76 -14.15 0.43
C GLN A 38 -11.34 -13.19 1.54
N GLY A 39 -10.35 -12.34 1.30
CA GLY A 39 -9.92 -11.30 2.24
C GLY A 39 -11.05 -10.33 2.57
N LEU A 40 -11.80 -9.89 1.56
CA LEU A 40 -13.00 -9.06 1.75
C LEU A 40 -14.05 -9.78 2.61
N LYS A 41 -14.35 -11.06 2.33
CA LYS A 41 -15.27 -11.85 3.16
C LYS A 41 -14.79 -12.03 4.60
N ALA A 42 -13.48 -12.09 4.82
CA ALA A 42 -12.91 -12.16 6.17
C ALA A 42 -13.10 -10.84 6.93
N LEU A 43 -13.04 -9.68 6.24
CA LEU A 43 -13.40 -8.38 6.82
C LEU A 43 -14.87 -8.32 7.22
N ASP A 44 -15.78 -8.81 6.37
CA ASP A 44 -17.22 -8.87 6.69
C ASP A 44 -17.51 -9.73 7.93
N LYS A 45 -16.66 -10.72 8.21
CA LYS A 45 -16.73 -11.58 9.39
C LYS A 45 -16.01 -11.02 10.61
N ASN A 46 -15.50 -9.79 10.54
CA ASN A 46 -14.70 -9.14 11.58
C ASN A 46 -13.43 -9.93 11.95
N SER A 47 -12.80 -10.55 10.94
CA SER A 47 -11.55 -11.32 11.07
C SER A 47 -10.37 -10.60 10.39
N PRO A 48 -9.89 -9.46 10.93
CA PRO A 48 -8.89 -8.62 10.27
C PRO A 48 -7.55 -9.32 10.05
N LYS A 49 -7.13 -10.20 10.97
CA LYS A 49 -5.88 -10.98 10.83
C LYS A 49 -5.91 -11.95 9.64
N GLU A 50 -7.06 -12.58 9.44
CA GLU A 50 -7.27 -13.49 8.30
C GLU A 50 -7.29 -12.70 6.99
N ALA A 51 -7.96 -11.55 6.97
CA ALA A 51 -7.97 -10.65 5.83
C ALA A 51 -6.57 -10.20 5.42
N ILE A 52 -5.71 -9.82 6.37
CA ILE A 52 -4.30 -9.48 6.10
C ILE A 52 -3.59 -10.63 5.41
N SER A 53 -3.69 -11.85 5.94
CA SER A 53 -3.01 -13.02 5.37
C SER A 53 -3.49 -13.33 3.95
N LEU A 54 -4.79 -13.18 3.69
CA LEU A 54 -5.40 -13.37 2.37
C LEU A 54 -4.96 -12.29 1.38
N PHE A 55 -4.92 -11.03 1.80
CA PHE A 55 -4.40 -9.94 0.95
C PHE A 55 -2.91 -10.08 0.65
N GLN A 56 -2.09 -10.48 1.63
CA GLN A 56 -0.67 -10.79 1.40
C GLN A 56 -0.51 -11.96 0.42
N SER A 57 -1.38 -12.97 0.49
CA SER A 57 -1.40 -14.08 -0.46
C SER A 57 -1.77 -13.61 -1.87
N ALA A 58 -2.73 -12.68 -1.99
CA ALA A 58 -3.09 -12.07 -3.27
C ALA A 58 -1.90 -11.30 -3.87
N LEU A 59 -1.20 -10.48 -3.08
CA LEU A 59 -0.01 -9.74 -3.51
C LEU A 59 1.17 -10.66 -3.86
N THR A 60 1.27 -11.83 -3.22
CA THR A 60 2.27 -12.84 -3.58
C THR A 60 2.00 -13.43 -4.97
N LYS A 61 0.72 -13.57 -5.36
CA LYS A 61 0.32 -14.09 -6.68
C LYS A 61 0.38 -13.02 -7.77
N GLN A 62 0.07 -11.77 -7.42
CA GLN A 62 0.12 -10.63 -8.31
C GLN A 62 0.63 -9.44 -7.50
N SER A 63 1.92 -9.13 -7.65
CA SER A 63 2.55 -8.03 -6.92
C SER A 63 1.95 -6.68 -7.29
N ASP A 64 1.54 -6.52 -8.56
CA ASP A 64 0.86 -5.34 -9.07
C ASP A 64 -0.67 -5.52 -9.04
N PHE A 65 -1.23 -5.47 -7.83
CA PHE A 65 -2.67 -5.56 -7.62
C PHE A 65 -3.16 -4.38 -6.74
N PRO A 66 -3.51 -3.25 -7.37
CA PRO A 66 -3.77 -2.00 -6.65
C PRO A 66 -4.91 -2.06 -5.64
N GLU A 67 -6.01 -2.72 -6.00
CA GLU A 67 -7.20 -2.86 -5.17
C GLU A 67 -6.84 -3.57 -3.85
N VAL A 68 -5.97 -4.59 -3.91
CA VAL A 68 -5.48 -5.29 -2.72
C VAL A 68 -4.57 -4.40 -1.88
N ARG A 69 -3.66 -3.65 -2.51
CA ARG A 69 -2.77 -2.73 -1.76
C ARG A 69 -3.56 -1.67 -1.01
N ILE A 70 -4.59 -1.11 -1.65
CA ILE A 70 -5.47 -0.14 -1.02
C ILE A 70 -6.27 -0.76 0.12
N ALA A 71 -6.93 -1.90 -0.11
CA ALA A 71 -7.70 -2.58 0.93
C ALA A 71 -6.83 -2.96 2.14
N LEU A 72 -5.60 -3.44 1.89
CA LEU A 72 -4.64 -3.78 2.93
C LEU A 72 -4.14 -2.52 3.67
N SER A 73 -3.92 -1.42 2.96
CA SER A 73 -3.53 -0.14 3.57
C SER A 73 -4.63 0.44 4.46
N GLU A 74 -5.89 0.39 4.01
CA GLU A 74 -7.04 0.81 4.82
C GLU A 74 -7.15 -0.02 6.08
N LEU A 75 -7.04 -1.34 5.96
CA LEU A 75 -7.06 -2.26 7.08
C LEU A 75 -5.92 -1.98 8.07
N TYR A 76 -4.70 -1.71 7.59
CA TYR A 76 -3.60 -1.33 8.46
C TYR A 76 -3.85 0.00 9.18
N VAL A 77 -4.44 0.99 8.50
CA VAL A 77 -4.85 2.25 9.15
C VAL A 77 -5.88 2.01 10.25
N GLU A 78 -6.88 1.16 10.00
CA GLU A 78 -7.92 0.81 10.97
C GLU A 78 -7.36 0.07 12.20
N LEU A 79 -6.37 -0.79 11.99
CA LEU A 79 -5.70 -1.54 13.05
C LEU A 79 -4.61 -0.74 13.79
N GLY A 80 -4.33 0.48 13.35
CA GLY A 80 -3.28 1.33 13.92
C GLY A 80 -1.86 0.96 13.50
N ASP A 81 -1.68 0.04 12.55
CA ASP A 81 -0.38 -0.24 11.92
C ASP A 81 -0.09 0.80 10.82
N ILE A 82 0.10 2.05 11.27
CA ILE A 82 0.23 3.18 10.36
C ILE A 82 1.54 3.11 9.55
N HIS A 83 2.55 2.38 10.02
CA HIS A 83 3.83 2.25 9.32
C HIS A 83 3.71 1.34 8.09
N SER A 84 3.05 0.18 8.24
CA SER A 84 2.79 -0.72 7.11
C SER A 84 1.91 -0.08 6.04
N ALA A 85 0.94 0.75 6.45
CA ALA A 85 0.09 1.52 5.53
C ALA A 85 0.89 2.53 4.68
N GLU A 86 1.82 3.27 5.31
CA GLU A 86 2.67 4.27 4.63
C GLU A 86 3.48 3.63 3.49
N GLY A 87 4.12 2.50 3.75
CA GLY A 87 4.96 1.80 2.77
C GLY A 87 4.19 1.27 1.57
N LEU A 88 2.95 0.79 1.76
CA LEU A 88 2.11 0.31 0.66
C LEU A 88 1.56 1.47 -0.19
N LEU A 89 1.20 2.59 0.45
CA LEU A 89 0.60 3.73 -0.23
C LEU A 89 1.59 4.51 -1.08
N SER A 90 2.84 4.67 -0.63
CA SER A 90 3.87 5.35 -1.42
C SER A 90 4.08 4.69 -2.78
N GLN A 91 4.22 3.35 -2.79
CA GLN A 91 4.35 2.55 -4.01
C GLN A 91 3.11 2.63 -4.91
N THR A 92 1.92 2.68 -4.31
CA THR A 92 0.66 2.72 -5.05
C THR A 92 0.47 4.07 -5.76
N ILE A 93 0.90 5.17 -5.14
CA ILE A 93 0.88 6.52 -5.74
C ILE A 93 1.89 6.64 -6.89
N GLU A 94 3.10 6.08 -6.74
CA GLU A 94 4.12 6.09 -7.81
C GLU A 94 3.61 5.46 -9.10
N GLN A 95 2.82 4.40 -8.99
CA GLN A 95 2.22 3.69 -10.11
C GLN A 95 0.88 4.31 -10.57
N ARG A 96 0.45 5.42 -9.96
CA ARG A 96 -0.81 6.14 -10.21
C ARG A 96 -2.08 5.31 -10.09
N PHE A 97 -2.03 4.18 -9.38
CA PHE A 97 -3.21 3.36 -9.18
C PHE A 97 -4.08 3.91 -8.05
N GLU A 98 -5.39 3.89 -8.26
CA GLU A 98 -6.39 4.46 -7.33
C GLU A 98 -5.96 5.81 -6.74
N LEU A 99 -5.36 6.66 -7.59
CA LEU A 99 -4.57 7.82 -7.18
C LEU A 99 -5.25 8.70 -6.13
N GLU A 100 -6.52 9.04 -6.35
CA GLU A 100 -7.32 9.86 -5.43
C GLU A 100 -7.42 9.26 -4.03
N LYS A 101 -7.69 7.95 -3.96
CA LYS A 101 -7.85 7.23 -2.69
C LYS A 101 -6.50 7.07 -2.01
N SER A 102 -5.46 6.72 -2.76
CA SER A 102 -4.08 6.59 -2.27
C SER A 102 -3.56 7.91 -1.68
N VAL A 103 -3.77 9.03 -2.38
CA VAL A 103 -3.36 10.37 -1.93
C VAL A 103 -4.07 10.76 -0.63
N LEU A 104 -5.38 10.53 -0.53
CA LEU A 104 -6.13 10.87 0.68
C LEU A 104 -5.74 9.99 1.86
N LEU A 105 -5.55 8.69 1.63
CA LEU A 105 -5.18 7.75 2.68
C LEU A 105 -3.77 8.02 3.20
N LEU A 106 -2.82 8.37 2.33
CA LEU A 106 -1.46 8.72 2.76
C LEU A 106 -1.43 10.02 3.57
N ALA A 107 -2.27 11.01 3.23
CA ALA A 107 -2.44 12.20 4.06
C ALA A 107 -2.95 11.85 5.47
N LYS A 108 -3.94 10.94 5.56
CA LYS A 108 -4.47 10.43 6.84
C LYS A 108 -3.40 9.70 7.65
N VAL A 109 -2.58 8.88 6.99
CA VAL A 109 -1.43 8.17 7.58
C VAL A 109 -0.43 9.16 8.18
N TYR A 110 0.03 10.16 7.42
CA TYR A 110 0.96 11.17 7.93
C TYR A 110 0.40 11.96 9.10
N PHE A 111 -0.90 12.28 9.06
CA PHE A 111 -1.58 12.94 10.15
C PHE A 111 -1.57 12.10 11.43
N TYR A 112 -1.91 10.80 11.35
CA TYR A 112 -1.88 9.91 12.52
C TYR A 112 -0.50 9.64 13.08
N GLN A 113 0.54 9.63 12.23
CA GLN A 113 1.92 9.51 12.69
C GLN A 113 2.48 10.82 13.28
N ASN A 114 1.70 11.91 13.29
CA ASN A 114 2.14 13.25 13.66
C ASN A 114 3.35 13.74 12.82
N LYS A 115 3.51 13.22 11.59
CA LYS A 115 4.54 13.66 10.64
C LYS A 115 4.04 14.89 9.87
N ILE A 116 3.88 16.00 10.58
CA ILE A 116 3.26 17.23 10.05
C ILE A 116 4.00 17.78 8.83
N ASP A 117 5.33 17.70 8.82
CA ASP A 117 6.13 18.20 7.70
C ASP A 117 5.95 17.34 6.44
N ASP A 118 5.81 16.02 6.60
CA ASP A 118 5.56 15.10 5.49
C ASP A 118 4.14 15.28 4.95
N LEU A 119 3.16 15.42 5.84
CA LEU A 119 1.78 15.77 5.49
C LEU A 119 1.73 17.07 4.69
N GLU A 120 2.45 18.10 5.12
CA GLU A 120 2.44 19.40 4.46
C GLU A 120 3.07 19.33 3.07
N ARG A 121 4.19 18.60 2.90
CA ARG A 121 4.78 18.35 1.58
C ARG A 121 3.81 17.57 0.68
N HIS A 122 3.17 16.54 1.21
CA HIS A 122 2.19 15.72 0.49
C HIS A 122 0.99 16.54 0.04
N VAL A 123 0.36 17.31 0.94
CA VAL A 123 -0.77 18.17 0.61
C VAL A 123 -0.39 19.22 -0.43
N ARG A 124 0.76 19.90 -0.29
CA ARG A 124 1.22 20.88 -1.29
C ARG A 124 1.40 20.28 -2.69
N LEU A 125 1.91 19.05 -2.77
CA LEU A 125 2.13 18.36 -4.04
C LEU A 125 0.81 18.06 -4.76
N TRP A 126 -0.25 17.75 -4.00
CA TRP A 126 -1.49 17.21 -4.54
C TRP A 126 -2.67 18.20 -4.54
N GLU A 127 -2.70 19.22 -3.68
CA GLU A 127 -3.84 20.14 -3.49
C GLU A 127 -4.25 20.86 -4.78
N ASN A 128 -3.30 21.20 -5.66
CA ASN A 128 -3.57 21.89 -6.92
C ASN A 128 -3.44 20.98 -8.15
N ASN A 129 -3.33 19.67 -7.95
CA ASN A 129 -3.18 18.73 -9.06
C ASN A 129 -4.51 18.59 -9.82
N MET A 130 -4.47 18.76 -11.15
CA MET A 130 -5.64 18.67 -12.04
C MET A 130 -6.14 17.22 -12.18
N ASP A 131 -5.29 16.23 -11.89
CA ASP A 131 -5.63 14.81 -11.95
C ASP A 131 -6.58 14.39 -10.80
N LEU A 132 -6.73 15.22 -9.75
CA LEU A 132 -7.62 14.93 -8.63
C LEU A 132 -9.01 15.55 -8.83
N SER A 133 -10.04 14.85 -8.39
CA SER A 133 -11.39 15.39 -8.32
C SER A 133 -11.49 16.52 -7.29
N LYS A 134 -12.44 17.43 -7.51
CA LYS A 134 -12.70 18.56 -6.61
C LYS A 134 -12.91 18.13 -5.14
N PRO A 135 -13.68 17.07 -4.83
CA PRO A 135 -13.87 16.63 -3.44
C PRO A 135 -12.57 16.21 -2.74
N ILE A 136 -11.62 15.62 -3.49
CA ILE A 136 -10.34 15.19 -2.92
C ILE A 136 -9.47 16.41 -2.61
N ARG A 137 -9.39 17.37 -3.52
CA ARG A 137 -8.69 18.64 -3.28
C ARG A 137 -9.26 19.38 -2.06
N GLU A 138 -10.58 19.42 -1.92
CA GLU A 138 -11.25 20.03 -0.76
C GLU A 138 -10.84 19.33 0.55
N LYS A 139 -10.82 17.99 0.58
CA LYS A 139 -10.33 17.23 1.75
C LYS A 139 -8.86 17.50 2.07
N LEU A 140 -8.00 17.62 1.06
CA LEU A 140 -6.59 18.00 1.25
C LEU A 140 -6.45 19.41 1.83
N SER A 141 -7.30 20.35 1.40
CA SER A 141 -7.32 21.71 1.94
C SER A 141 -7.73 21.76 3.43
N LEU A 142 -8.56 20.80 3.88
CA LEU A 142 -8.84 20.63 5.31
C LEU A 142 -7.57 20.25 6.09
N TYR A 143 -6.77 19.31 5.58
CA TYR A 143 -5.48 18.97 6.19
C TYR A 143 -4.53 20.18 6.22
N ASN A 144 -4.46 20.97 5.14
CA ASN A 144 -3.67 22.20 5.10
C ASN A 144 -4.11 23.19 6.20
N THR A 145 -5.42 23.31 6.43
CA THR A 145 -5.97 24.15 7.49
C THR A 145 -5.63 23.62 8.89
N LEU A 146 -5.71 22.30 9.10
CA LEU A 146 -5.31 21.66 10.35
C LEU A 146 -3.82 21.87 10.65
N ILE A 147 -2.95 21.75 9.64
CA ILE A 147 -1.50 22.02 9.77
C ILE A 147 -1.25 23.46 10.24
N ARG A 148 -1.92 24.44 9.62
CA ARG A 148 -1.77 25.86 9.99
C ARG A 148 -2.24 26.14 11.41
N VAL A 149 -3.32 25.52 11.85
CA VAL A 149 -3.80 25.65 13.24
C VAL A 149 -2.81 25.01 14.21
N ASN A 150 -2.33 23.80 13.93
CA ASN A 150 -1.36 23.10 14.76
C ASN A 150 -0.04 23.90 14.93
N ARG A 151 0.47 24.48 13.83
CA ARG A 151 1.65 25.36 13.85
C ARG A 151 1.43 26.75 14.44
N ARG A 152 0.18 27.21 14.63
CA ARG A 152 -0.10 28.43 15.39
C ARG A 152 -0.22 28.15 16.89
N ALA A 153 -0.62 26.93 17.24
CA ALA A 153 -0.68 26.46 18.63
C ALA A 153 0.71 26.15 19.22
N LEU A 154 1.68 25.80 18.37
CA LEU A 154 3.09 25.66 18.73
C LEU A 154 3.84 26.88 18.19
N PRO A 155 4.48 27.72 19.02
CA PRO A 155 5.36 28.77 18.50
C PRO A 155 6.39 28.10 17.58
N SER A 156 6.62 28.69 16.41
CA SER A 156 7.69 28.26 15.50
C SER A 156 8.97 28.02 16.30
N PRO A 157 9.78 26.99 16.00
CA PRO A 157 11.15 26.88 16.54
C PRO A 157 12.08 27.99 16.00
N GLU A 158 11.54 29.14 15.62
CA GLU A 158 12.31 30.26 15.11
C GLU A 158 12.90 31.02 16.29
N LYS A 159 14.22 30.87 16.44
CA LYS A 159 15.10 31.77 17.19
C LYS A 159 14.73 31.95 18.66
N VAL A 160 14.90 30.89 19.46
CA VAL A 160 15.60 31.14 20.72
C VAL A 160 17.05 31.38 20.31
N SER A 161 17.39 32.64 19.99
CA SER A 161 18.78 33.04 20.09
C SER A 161 19.25 32.57 21.46
N PRO A 162 20.37 31.83 21.56
CA PRO A 162 20.90 31.49 22.87
C PRO A 162 20.94 32.78 23.70
N PRO A 163 20.50 32.77 24.97
CA PRO A 163 20.60 33.97 25.80
C PRO A 163 22.04 34.47 25.67
N ASP A 164 22.25 35.76 25.47
CA ASP A 164 23.60 36.34 25.42
C ASP A 164 24.30 36.01 26.75
N ILE A 165 25.11 34.94 26.78
CA ILE A 165 25.85 34.50 27.97
C ILE A 165 27.14 35.33 28.12
N PHE A 166 27.22 36.51 27.50
CA PHE A 166 28.41 37.36 27.50
C PHE A 166 28.10 38.84 27.80
N ASP A 167 27.12 39.09 28.67
CA ASP A 167 27.08 40.34 29.44
C ASP A 167 27.35 40.04 30.93
N LEU A 168 28.56 39.53 31.20
CA LEU A 168 29.17 39.67 32.52
C LEU A 168 30.00 40.94 32.44
N GLY A 169 29.43 42.01 32.99
CA GLY A 169 30.02 43.32 32.99
C GLY A 169 31.46 43.32 33.53
N ASP A 170 32.34 43.90 32.74
CA ASP A 170 33.53 44.56 33.26
C ASP A 170 33.08 45.83 33.98
N HIS A 171 32.56 45.64 35.19
CA HIS A 171 32.72 46.62 36.25
C HIS A 171 34.07 46.32 36.90
N HIS A 172 35.11 47.07 36.52
CA HIS A 172 36.02 47.79 37.41
C HIS A 172 37.14 48.49 36.62
#